data_AF-A0A822A4V7-F1
#
_entry.id   AF-A0A822A4V7-F1
#
_cell.length_a   1.000
_cell.length_b   1.000
_cell.length_c   1.000
_cell.angle_alpha   90.00
_cell.angle_beta   90.00
_cell.angle_gamma   90.00
#
_symmetry.space_group_name_H-M   'P 1'
#
loop_
_entity.id
_entity.type
_entity.pdbx_description
1 polymer ?
#
loop_
_entity_poly.entity_id
_entity_poly.type
_entity_poly.pdbx_seq_one_letter_code
_entity_poly.pdbx_strand_id
1 'polypeptide(L)' 'YDGYTSCPLLTGYDKCILAEFDFDGQPLETLPIDQGKERRISYILKKDIMPAMYWNMLIKGTWNGPAAFRKMFRLGMSK' A
#
# COMPACT_ATOMS: atom_id res chain seq x y z
N TYR A 1 -6.26 -7.60 14.37
CA TYR A 1 -5.95 -7.91 12.96
C TYR A 1 -7.24 -7.70 12.20
N ASP A 2 -7.23 -6.77 11.27
CA ASP A 2 -8.38 -6.28 10.50
C ASP A 2 -8.56 -7.02 9.16
N GLY A 3 -7.75 -8.04 8.90
CA GLY A 3 -7.77 -8.76 7.62
C GLY A 3 -7.12 -8.01 6.48
N TYR A 4 -6.34 -6.98 6.79
CA TYR A 4 -5.68 -6.16 5.79
C TYR A 4 -4.85 -7.01 4.83
N THR A 5 -5.13 -6.85 3.55
CA THR A 5 -4.36 -7.43 2.46
C THR A 5 -4.21 -6.41 1.33
N SER A 6 -3.10 -6.54 0.59
CA SER A 6 -2.81 -5.69 -0.55
C SER A 6 -2.43 -6.53 -1.76
N CYS A 7 -3.09 -6.28 -2.88
CA CYS A 7 -2.80 -6.88 -4.17
C CYS A 7 -2.37 -5.79 -5.16
N PRO A 8 -1.06 -5.68 -5.47
CA PRO A 8 -0.59 -4.82 -6.54
C PRO A 8 -0.84 -5.48 -7.90
N LEU A 9 -1.89 -5.04 -8.59
CA LEU A 9 -2.28 -5.50 -9.91
C LEU A 9 -1.46 -4.75 -10.98
N LEU A 10 -0.54 -5.45 -11.61
CA LEU A 10 0.23 -4.95 -12.75
C LEU A 10 -0.68 -4.88 -13.97
N THR A 11 -1.03 -3.67 -14.40
CA THR A 11 -1.85 -3.46 -15.61
C THR A 11 -1.02 -3.07 -16.82
N GLY A 12 0.25 -2.69 -16.61
CA GLY A 12 1.20 -2.39 -17.68
C GLY A 12 2.65 -2.47 -17.19
N TYR A 13 3.60 -2.24 -18.10
CA TYR A 13 5.03 -2.25 -17.79
C TYR A 13 5.48 -1.10 -16.88
N ASP A 14 4.69 -0.03 -16.79
CA ASP A 14 4.95 1.17 -15.99
C ASP A 14 3.76 1.57 -15.09
N LYS A 15 2.74 0.72 -15.01
CA LYS A 15 1.48 1.00 -14.29
C LYS A 15 1.06 -0.15 -13.39
N CYS A 16 0.56 0.23 -12.21
CA CYS A 16 0.03 -0.70 -11.24
C CYS A 16 -1.20 -0.08 -10.58
N ILE A 17 -2.22 -0.89 -10.35
CA ILE A 17 -3.33 -0.60 -9.45
C ILE A 17 -2.97 -1.22 -8.10
N LEU A 18 -3.06 -0.46 -7.02
CA LEU A 18 -2.70 -0.95 -5.68
C LEU A 18 -3.99 -1.18 -4.90
N ALA A 19 -4.58 -2.37 -5.06
CA ALA A 19 -5.80 -2.72 -4.36
C ALA A 19 -5.48 -3.10 -2.91
N GLU A 20 -6.02 -2.36 -1.95
CA GLU A 20 -5.94 -2.66 -0.52
C GLU A 20 -7.36 -2.91 0.00
N PHE A 21 -7.58 -4.02 0.70
CA PHE A 21 -8.89 -4.42 1.20
C PHE A 21 -8.81 -5.14 2.54
N ASP A 22 -9.94 -5.14 3.26
CA ASP A 22 -10.14 -5.85 4.53
C ASP A 22 -10.89 -7.19 4.33
N PHE A 23 -11.24 -7.86 5.44
CA PHE A 23 -12.05 -9.09 5.39
C PHE A 23 -13.44 -8.88 4.79
N ASP A 24 -14.00 -7.68 4.88
CA ASP A 24 -15.33 -7.32 4.37
C ASP A 24 -15.28 -6.92 2.89
N GLY A 25 -14.10 -6.99 2.26
CA GLY A 25 -13.87 -6.61 0.88
C GLY A 25 -13.99 -5.10 0.63
N GLN A 26 -13.97 -4.29 1.68
CA GLN A 26 -14.03 -2.84 1.56
C GLN A 26 -12.65 -2.25 1.23
N PRO A 27 -12.57 -1.22 0.39
CA PRO A 27 -11.31 -0.55 0.07
C PRO A 27 -10.68 0.08 1.32
N LEU A 28 -9.45 -0.33 1.64
CA LEU A 28 -8.70 0.13 2.80
C LEU A 28 -7.37 0.79 2.39
N GLU A 29 -7.49 1.80 1.54
CA GLU A 29 -6.38 2.55 0.95
C GLU A 29 -5.47 3.20 2.01
N THR A 30 -4.16 3.00 1.86
CA THR A 30 -3.12 3.56 2.72
C THR A 30 -2.67 4.94 2.26
N LEU A 31 -2.64 5.18 0.95
CA LEU A 31 -2.22 6.45 0.39
C LEU A 31 -3.43 7.40 0.25
N PRO A 32 -3.24 8.72 0.38
CA PRO A 32 -4.29 9.72 0.22
C PRO A 32 -4.64 9.98 -1.27
N ILE A 33 -4.64 8.93 -2.09
CA ILE A 33 -4.89 8.98 -3.53
C ILE A 33 -5.76 7.80 -3.91
N ASP A 34 -6.70 7.99 -4.84
CA ASP A 34 -7.49 6.89 -5.42
C ASP A 34 -6.56 5.82 -6.01
N GLN A 35 -6.47 4.67 -5.33
CA GLN A 35 -5.63 3.53 -5.67
C GLN A 35 -6.32 2.52 -6.58
N GLY A 36 -7.62 2.71 -6.85
CA GLY A 36 -8.38 2.00 -7.88
C GLY A 36 -8.00 2.40 -9.31
N LYS A 37 -7.28 3.52 -9.47
CA LYS A 37 -6.73 3.96 -10.76
C LYS A 37 -5.31 3.47 -10.99
N GLU A 38 -5.01 3.24 -12.27
CA GLU A 38 -3.65 2.93 -12.70
C GLU A 38 -2.70 4.08 -12.37
N ARG A 39 -1.66 3.81 -11.58
CA ARG A 39 -0.66 4.81 -11.26
C ARG A 39 0.75 4.28 -11.40
N ARG A 40 1.61 5.13 -11.93
CA ARG A 40 3.06 4.89 -12.01
C ARG A 40 3.72 4.93 -10.63
N ILE A 41 3.19 5.72 -9.70
CA ILE A 41 3.69 5.78 -8.31
C ILE A 41 3.49 4.43 -7.63
N SER A 42 2.32 3.81 -7.78
CA SER A 42 2.04 2.47 -7.26
C SER A 42 2.98 1.41 -7.86
N TYR A 43 3.31 1.55 -9.15
CA TYR A 43 4.27 0.67 -9.82
C TYR A 43 5.68 0.80 -9.22
N ILE A 44 6.18 2.03 -9.06
CA ILE A 44 7.50 2.29 -8.46
C ILE A 44 7.54 1.81 -7.01
N LEU A 45 6.48 2.06 -6.24
CA LEU A 45 6.34 1.57 -4.87
C LEU A 45 6.48 0.05 -4.80
N LYS A 46 5.77 -0.67 -5.68
CA LYS A 46 5.85 -2.13 -5.75
C LYS A 46 7.20 -2.63 -6.25
N LYS A 47 7.78 -1.98 -7.26
CA LYS A 47 9.00 -2.46 -7.93
C LYS A 47 10.24 -2.21 -7.09
N ASP A 48 10.38 -1.02 -6.54
CA ASP A 48 11.64 -0.56 -5.95
C ASP A 48 11.56 -0.47 -4.41
N ILE A 49 10.45 0.02 -3.87
CA ILE A 49 10.31 0.26 -2.41
C ILE A 49 9.96 -1.03 -1.66
N MET A 50 8.98 -1.81 -2.15
CA MET A 50 8.53 -3.03 -1.48
C MET A 50 9.65 -4.07 -1.30
N PRO A 51 10.53 -4.36 -2.28
CA PRO A 51 11.63 -5.29 -2.07
C PRO A 51 12.65 -4.79 -1.04
N ALA A 52 13.01 -3.50 -1.11
CA ALA A 52 13.94 -2.91 -0.14
C ALA A 52 13.37 -2.99 1.29
N MET A 53 12.08 -2.69 1.46
CA MET A 53 11.36 -2.78 2.72
C MET A 53 11.21 -4.23 3.20
N TYR A 54 10.96 -5.18 2.30
CA TYR A 54 10.88 -6.60 2.61
C TYR A 54 12.18 -7.09 3.26
N TRP A 55 13.32 -6.87 2.59
CA TRP A 55 14.61 -7.34 3.09
C TRP A 55 15.09 -6.58 4.33
N ASN A 56 14.86 -5.26 4.40
CA ASN A 56 15.42 -4.45 5.48
C ASN A 56 14.51 -4.28 6.69
N MET A 57 13.20 -4.48 6.58
CA MET A 57 12.26 -4.23 7.67
C MET A 57 11.38 -5.44 7.97
N LEU A 58 10.76 -6.06 6.94
CA LEU A 58 9.84 -7.19 7.16
C LEU A 58 10.57 -8.39 7.75
N ILE A 59 11.69 -8.81 7.14
CA ILE A 59 12.47 -9.95 7.64
C ILE A 59 13.11 -9.65 9.00
N LYS A 60 13.38 -8.37 9.31
CA LYS A 60 13.93 -7.94 10.59
C LYS A 60 12.85 -7.75 11.68
N GLY A 61 11.57 -7.95 11.36
CA GLY A 61 10.45 -7.79 12.30
C GLY A 61 10.13 -6.34 12.67
N THR A 62 10.72 -5.35 11.99
CA THR A 62 10.46 -3.92 12.26
C THR A 62 9.29 -3.35 11.45
N TRP A 63 8.64 -4.17 10.61
CA TRP A 63 7.48 -3.77 9.81
C TRP A 63 6.22 -4.53 10.21
N ASN A 64 5.26 -3.82 10.81
CA ASN A 64 3.97 -4.38 11.27
C ASN A 64 2.79 -4.03 10.34
N GLY A 65 3.07 -3.65 9.10
CA GLY A 65 2.07 -3.28 8.10
C GLY A 65 1.87 -1.76 7.96
N PRO A 66 1.10 -1.34 6.94
CA PRO A 66 0.93 0.06 6.58
C PRO A 66 -0.05 0.83 7.46
N ALA A 67 -0.68 0.20 8.45
CA ALA A 67 -1.68 0.85 9.32
C ALA A 67 -1.14 2.12 10.03
N ALA A 68 0.14 2.12 10.41
CA ALA A 68 0.79 3.30 11.00
C ALA A 68 0.92 4.44 9.97
N PHE A 69 1.34 4.12 8.75
CA PHE A 69 1.43 5.07 7.64
C PHE A 69 0.06 5.61 7.24
N ARG A 70 -0.95 4.74 7.17
CA ARG A 70 -2.34 5.13 6.87
C ARG A 70 -2.89 6.14 7.89
N LYS A 71 -2.67 5.90 9.19
CA LYS A 71 -3.06 6.85 10.25
C LYS A 71 -2.35 8.19 10.07
N MET A 72 -1.05 8.17 9.78
CA MET A 72 -0.25 9.37 9.56
C MET A 72 -0.77 10.19 8.35
N PHE A 73 -1.03 9.54 7.21
CA PHE A 73 -1.55 10.22 6.03
C PHE A 73 -2.97 10.76 6.22
N ARG A 74 -3.84 10.02 6.92
CA ARG A 74 -5.21 10.48 7.23
C ARG A 74 -5.23 11.64 8.23
N LEU A 75 -4.37 11.61 9.24
CA LEU A 75 -4.19 12.73 10.19
C LEU A 75 -3.71 14.00 9.47
N GLY A 76 -2.81 13.87 8.49
CA GLY A 76 -2.31 15.00 7.69
C GLY A 76 -3.36 15.65 6.78
N MET A 77 -4.45 14.96 6.46
CA MET A 77 -5.57 15.48 5.67
C MET A 77 -6.72 16.03 6.51
N SER A 78 -6.69 15.92 7.84
CA SER A 78 -7.73 16.42 8.75
C SER A 78 -7.52 17.89 9.14
N LYS A 79 -7.25 18.75 8.15
CA LYS A 79 -7.22 20.21 8.31
C LYS A 79 -8.23 20.86 7.37
#